data_AF-A0AA96KGL2-F1
#
_entry.id   AF-A0AA96KGL2-F1
#
_cell.length_a   1.000
_cell.length_b   1.000
_cell.length_c   1.000
_cell.angle_alpha   90.00
_cell.angle_beta   90.00
_cell.angle_gamma   90.00
#
_symmetry.space_group_name_H-M   'P 1'
#
loop_
_entity.id
_entity.type
_entity.pdbx_description
1 polymer ?
#
loop_
_entity_poly.entity_id
_entity_poly.type
_entity_poly.pdbx_seq_one_letter_code
_entity_poly.pdbx_strand_id
1 'polypeptide(L)' 'MSLNFRDVDGVKIQSKHKASCCCGSVEVELDLPEGFVDLRCCGLWQSYSL' A
#
# COMPACT_ATOMS: atom_id res chain seq x y z
N MET A 1 -7.36 10.02 12.60
CA MET A 1 -5.89 10.12 12.48
C MET A 1 -5.51 9.59 11.12
N SER A 2 -4.82 10.40 10.35
CA SER A 2 -4.43 10.11 8.97
C SER A 2 -2.97 9.69 8.98
N LEU A 3 -2.66 8.50 8.46
CA LEU A 3 -1.30 7.99 8.40
C LEU A 3 -0.77 8.14 6.97
N ASN A 4 0.47 8.59 6.85
CA ASN A 4 1.17 8.68 5.56
C ASN A 4 2.42 7.80 5.60
N PHE A 5 2.60 6.91 4.63
CA PHE A 5 3.72 5.97 4.58
C PHE A 5 4.41 5.99 3.21
N ARG A 6 5.74 5.85 3.24
CA ARG A 6 6.58 5.66 2.04
C ARG A 6 7.29 4.30 2.02
N ASP A 7 7.12 3.53 3.08
CA ASP A 7 7.59 2.16 3.24
C ASP A 7 6.59 1.37 4.09
N VAL A 8 6.56 0.07 3.89
CA VAL A 8 5.78 -0.88 4.68
C VAL A 8 6.66 -2.09 4.96
N ASP A 9 6.83 -2.46 6.23
CA ASP A 9 7.68 -3.57 6.67
C ASP A 9 9.10 -3.53 6.07
N GLY A 10 9.68 -2.33 5.95
CA GLY A 10 11.03 -2.13 5.39
C GLY A 10 11.10 -2.20 3.86
N VAL A 11 9.98 -2.46 3.17
CA VAL A 11 9.87 -2.40 1.71
C VAL A 11 9.45 -1.00 1.30
N LYS A 12 10.27 -0.34 0.48
CA LYS A 12 9.93 0.99 -0.06
C LYS A 12 8.77 0.90 -1.04
N ILE A 13 7.83 1.83 -0.91
CA ILE A 13 6.74 2.00 -1.86
C ILE A 13 7.31 2.65 -3.13
N GLN A 14 7.03 2.04 -4.28
CA GLN A 14 7.48 2.54 -5.57
C GLN A 14 6.48 3.57 -6.09
N SER A 15 6.95 4.52 -6.88
CA SER A 15 6.05 5.47 -7.55
C SER A 15 5.08 4.76 -8.50
N LYS A 16 5.47 3.61 -9.06
CA LYS A 16 4.65 2.79 -9.94
C LYS A 16 4.69 1.34 -9.51
N HIS A 17 3.53 0.77 -9.26
CA HIS A 17 3.35 -0.64 -8.94
C HIS A 17 2.68 -1.35 -10.10
N LYS A 18 3.38 -2.30 -10.71
CA LYS A 18 2.82 -3.16 -11.75
C LYS A 18 2.46 -4.51 -11.16
N ALA A 19 1.27 -4.98 -11.47
CA ALA A 19 0.81 -6.32 -11.13
C ALA A 19 0.19 -6.97 -12.36
N SER A 20 0.55 -8.21 -12.63
CA SER A 20 -0.11 -9.04 -13.63
C SER A 20 -1.15 -9.92 -12.95
N CYS A 21 -2.34 -10.03 -13.55
CA CYS A 21 -3.31 -11.02 -13.14
C CYS A 21 -2.75 -12.44 -13.37
N CYS A 22 -3.21 -13.42 -12.60
CA CYS A 22 -2.75 -14.81 -12.71
C CYS A 22 -2.94 -15.44 -14.10
N CYS A 23 -3.83 -14.89 -14.94
CA CYS A 23 -4.04 -15.33 -16.31
C CYS A 23 -3.02 -14.76 -17.32
N GLY A 24 -2.19 -13.78 -16.93
CA GLY A 24 -1.22 -13.12 -17.80
C GLY A 24 -1.80 -12.16 -18.84
N SER A 25 -3.13 -12.18 -19.05
CA SER A 25 -3.80 -11.35 -20.06
C SER A 25 -4.12 -9.93 -19.59
N VAL A 26 -3.94 -9.64 -18.31
CA VAL A 26 -4.28 -8.34 -17.72
C VAL A 26 -3.13 -7.85 -16.86
N GLU A 27 -2.70 -6.63 -17.13
CA GLU A 27 -1.74 -5.89 -16.31
C GLU A 27 -2.44 -4.68 -15.68
N VAL A 28 -2.12 -4.41 -14.43
CA VAL A 28 -2.58 -3.25 -13.67
C VAL A 28 -1.36 -2.45 -13.25
N GLU A 29 -1.38 -1.15 -13.54
CA GLU A 29 -0.41 -0.19 -13.03
C GLU A 29 -1.09 0.73 -12.03
N LEU A 30 -0.51 0.86 -10.84
CA LEU A 30 -0.90 1.79 -9.79
C LEU A 30 0.18 2.87 -9.65
N ASP A 31 -0.21 4.12 -9.82
CA ASP A 31 0.67 5.28 -9.62
C ASP A 31 0.50 5.80 -8.17
N LEU A 32 1.56 5.66 -7.38
CA LEU A 32 1.64 6.05 -5.96
C LEU A 32 2.87 6.96 -5.74
N PRO A 33 2.92 8.16 -6.35
CA PRO A 33 4.12 8.99 -6.37
C PRO A 33 4.53 9.50 -4.98
N GLU A 34 3.55 9.65 -4.08
CA GLU A 34 3.76 10.11 -2.71
C GLU A 34 3.69 8.98 -1.67
N GLY A 35 3.48 7.75 -2.14
CA GLY A 35 3.18 6.59 -1.29
C GLY A 35 1.72 6.56 -0.84
N PHE A 36 1.47 6.00 0.33
CA PHE A 36 0.14 6.01 0.91
C PHE A 36 -0.13 7.34 1.61
N VAL A 37 -1.20 8.02 1.21
CA VAL A 37 -1.62 9.32 1.76
C VAL A 37 -3.00 9.19 2.40
N ASP A 38 -3.19 9.80 3.58
CA ASP A 38 -4.45 9.77 4.33
C ASP A 38 -5.00 8.35 4.58
N LEU A 39 -4.13 7.42 4.97
CA LEU A 39 -4.58 6.09 5.36
C LEU A 39 -5.42 6.18 6.63
N ARG A 40 -6.66 5.75 6.50
CA ARG A 40 -7.61 5.63 7.59
C ARG A 40 -7.76 4.16 7.93
N CYS A 41 -7.23 3.77 9.08
CA CYS A 41 -7.50 2.47 9.65
C CYS A 41 -8.82 2.55 10.44
N CYS A 42 -9.81 1.74 10.06
CA CYS A 42 -10.99 1.52 10.89
C CYS A 42 -10.54 0.63 12.06
N GLY A 43 -10.32 1.24 13.23
CA GLY A 43 -9.55 0.72 14.36
C GLY A 43 -10.11 -0.50 15.11
N LEU A 44 -10.27 -1.65 14.43
CA LEU A 44 -10.40 -2.96 15.08
C LEU A 44 -9.07 -3.72 15.17
N TRP A 45 -7.97 -3.14 14.68
CA TRP A 45 -6.63 -3.76 14.62
C TRP A 45 -5.64 -3.25 15.68
N GLN A 46 -6.10 -2.56 16.74
CA GLN A 46 -5.20 -2.09 17.81
C GLN A 46 -4.81 -3.18 18.84
N SER A 47 -5.27 -4.43 18.68
CA SER A 47 -5.15 -5.44 19.73
C SER A 47 -3.99 -6.43 19.60
N TYR A 48 -3.09 -6.27 18.62
CA TYR A 48 -1.91 -7.13 18.49
C TYR A 48 -0.64 -6.31 18.27
N SER A 49 -0.20 -5.65 19.32
CA SER A 49 1.22 -5.39 19.58
C SER A 49 1.40 -5.27 21.10
N LEU A 50 2.02 -6.32 21.64
CA LEU A 50 2.36 -6.60 23.04
C LEU A 50 1.24 -7.16 23.92
#